data_AF-W5Y215-F1
#
_entry.id   AF-W5Y215-F1
#
_cell.length_a   1.000
_cell.length_b   1.000
_cell.length_c   1.000
_cell.angle_alpha   90.00
_cell.angle_beta   90.00
_cell.angle_gamma   90.00
#
_symmetry.space_group_name_H-M   'P 1'
#
loop_
_entity.id
_entity.type
_entity.pdbx_description
1 polymer ?
#
loop_
_entity_poly.entity_id
_entity_poly.type
_entity_poly.pdbx_seq_one_letter_code
_entity_poly.pdbx_strand_id
1 'polypeptide(L)'
;MARFQGLLGIIAILAVLILFSRNRRQINWRTLGVGLALQVVLSLLVLKWSVGFQVMKSVSQALQKLTDFTNEGTSFVFGSLFGQDNSFVFALNVLPVIIVLGAIIGALYYLRVIQFLVDIIGGALKWLLGTSKVESVWAATVIFLGQSEAPLVIQPYLKKLTRSELFTCMTGGFASVAGSTLIGYSLLGAPLEYLLAASVMNAPGSILVAKALMPETEKSELDASVRDVRDTESKNIVDAIGRGAMSGGQIAVAVGCLLIAFIAMISMLSAILGGIGGWFGQDNWSLEGLVGLLFSPLAWLIGVPWDHASLVGSFIGEKTIINEFVGYTSFGENISNLDPKSIMISTFALAGFANISSIAIQIGALGGLVPERRGEVAKLAPIALMTGFATNMLNAAIVGVVAM
;
A
#
# COMPACT_ATOMS: atom_id res chain seq x y z
N MET A 1 -3.44 20.49 -24.49
CA MET A 1 -2.91 19.11 -24.46
C MET A 1 -2.52 18.66 -23.04
N ALA A 2 -1.85 19.49 -22.22
CA ALA A 2 -1.33 19.11 -20.88
C ALA A 2 -2.38 18.57 -19.87
N ARG A 3 -3.67 18.95 -19.95
CA ARG A 3 -4.72 18.38 -19.07
C ARG A 3 -5.15 16.96 -19.44
N PHE A 4 -5.08 16.58 -20.72
CA PHE A 4 -5.59 15.28 -21.21
C PHE A 4 -4.52 14.20 -21.31
N GLN A 5 -3.26 14.54 -21.07
CA GLN A 5 -2.13 13.60 -21.07
C GLN A 5 -2.35 12.42 -20.10
N GLY A 6 -2.89 12.68 -18.90
CA GLY A 6 -3.20 11.62 -17.95
C GLY A 6 -4.26 10.62 -18.46
N LEU A 7 -5.13 11.00 -19.42
CA LEU A 7 -6.04 10.04 -20.06
C LEU A 7 -5.27 9.00 -20.87
N LEU A 8 -4.18 9.39 -21.54
CA LEU A 8 -3.29 8.44 -22.22
C LEU A 8 -2.67 7.48 -21.22
N GLY A 9 -2.25 7.97 -20.05
CA GLY A 9 -1.74 7.12 -18.98
C GLY A 9 -2.78 6.14 -18.44
N ILE A 10 -4.00 6.60 -18.17
CA ILE A 10 -5.10 5.72 -17.74
C ILE A 10 -5.34 4.63 -18.79
N ILE A 11 -5.48 5.00 -20.07
CA ILE A 11 -5.72 4.05 -21.17
C ILE A 11 -4.56 3.06 -21.29
N ALA A 12 -3.32 3.55 -21.26
CA ALA A 12 -2.12 2.71 -21.40
C ALA A 12 -1.99 1.72 -20.24
N ILE A 13 -2.18 2.16 -19.00
CA ILE A 13 -2.12 1.28 -17.82
C ILE A 13 -3.22 0.21 -17.90
N LEU A 14 -4.46 0.59 -18.18
CA LEU A 14 -5.55 -0.37 -18.34
C LEU A 14 -5.32 -1.34 -19.50
N ALA A 15 -4.80 -0.86 -20.63
CA ALA A 15 -4.46 -1.68 -21.78
C ALA A 15 -3.38 -2.72 -21.44
N VAL A 16 -2.32 -2.32 -20.73
CA VAL A 16 -1.29 -3.24 -20.24
C VAL A 16 -1.89 -4.28 -19.31
N LEU A 17 -2.73 -3.89 -18.35
CA LEU A 17 -3.37 -4.83 -17.41
C LEU A 17 -4.27 -5.85 -18.13
N ILE A 18 -5.07 -5.40 -19.10
CA ILE A 18 -5.92 -6.28 -19.90
C ILE A 18 -5.09 -7.18 -20.81
N LEU A 19 -4.02 -6.64 -21.42
CA LEU A 19 -3.12 -7.41 -22.28
C LEU A 19 -2.42 -8.52 -21.49
N PHE A 20 -1.93 -8.23 -20.29
CA PHE A 20 -1.25 -9.24 -19.46
C PHE A 20 -2.18 -9.99 -18.51
N SER A 21 -3.51 -9.80 -18.63
CA SER A 21 -4.50 -10.48 -17.79
C SER A 21 -4.42 -12.00 -17.96
N ARG A 22 -4.47 -12.72 -16.85
CA ARG A 22 -4.46 -14.20 -16.85
C ARG A 22 -5.67 -14.81 -17.54
N ASN A 23 -6.80 -14.11 -17.56
CA ASN A 23 -8.00 -14.58 -18.25
C ASN A 23 -8.89 -13.41 -18.72
N ARG A 24 -8.56 -12.84 -19.88
CA ARG A 24 -9.28 -11.68 -20.46
C ARG A 24 -10.79 -11.87 -20.61
N ARG A 25 -11.26 -13.11 -20.76
CA ARG A 25 -12.69 -13.42 -20.93
C ARG A 25 -13.49 -13.35 -19.63
N GLN A 26 -12.82 -13.49 -18.49
CA GLN A 26 -13.43 -13.47 -17.16
C GLN A 26 -13.32 -12.10 -16.47
N ILE A 27 -12.82 -11.08 -17.16
CA ILE A 27 -12.76 -9.72 -16.64
C ILE A 27 -14.19 -9.22 -16.39
N ASN A 28 -14.49 -8.88 -15.13
CA ASN A 28 -15.75 -8.27 -14.77
C ASN A 28 -15.74 -6.77 -15.06
N TRP A 29 -16.31 -6.38 -16.20
CA TRP A 29 -16.37 -4.98 -16.64
C TRP A 29 -17.10 -4.05 -15.68
N ARG A 30 -18.03 -4.57 -14.87
CA ARG A 30 -18.66 -3.80 -13.80
C ARG A 30 -17.63 -3.39 -12.75
N THR A 31 -16.79 -4.32 -12.30
CA THR A 31 -15.74 -4.05 -11.32
C THR A 31 -14.77 -2.99 -11.82
N LEU A 32 -14.35 -3.08 -13.09
CA LEU A 32 -13.44 -2.10 -13.69
C LEU A 32 -14.10 -0.72 -13.84
N GLY A 33 -15.32 -0.66 -14.38
CA GLY A 33 -16.02 0.61 -14.59
C GLY A 33 -16.37 1.31 -13.27
N VAL A 34 -16.92 0.57 -12.31
CA VAL A 34 -17.27 1.10 -10.99
C VAL A 34 -16.02 1.44 -10.19
N GLY A 35 -14.95 0.62 -10.25
CA GLY A 35 -13.69 0.91 -9.59
C GLY A 35 -13.08 2.24 -10.06
N LEU A 36 -13.06 2.47 -11.37
CA LEU A 36 -12.55 3.70 -11.97
C LEU A 36 -13.41 4.91 -11.56
N ALA A 37 -14.74 4.75 -11.61
CA ALA A 37 -15.66 5.79 -11.18
C ALA A 37 -15.50 6.13 -9.70
N LEU A 38 -15.32 5.13 -8.83
CA LEU A 38 -15.09 5.33 -7.39
C LEU A 38 -13.76 6.05 -7.14
N GLN A 39 -12.68 5.71 -7.83
CA GLN A 39 -11.41 6.44 -7.73
C GLN A 39 -11.61 7.93 -8.05
N VAL A 40 -12.30 8.25 -9.15
CA VAL A 40 -12.61 9.64 -9.53
C VAL A 40 -13.47 10.32 -8.47
N VAL A 41 -14.60 9.72 -8.08
CA VAL A 41 -15.53 10.31 -7.11
C VAL A 41 -14.85 10.55 -5.77
N LEU A 42 -14.13 9.56 -5.25
CA LEU A 42 -13.45 9.67 -3.95
C LEU A 42 -12.32 10.71 -4.00
N SER A 43 -11.57 10.80 -5.10
CA SER A 43 -10.56 11.85 -5.27
C SER A 43 -11.18 13.24 -5.19
N LEU A 44 -12.32 13.48 -5.85
CA LEU A 44 -13.00 14.77 -5.82
C LEU A 44 -13.61 15.06 -4.44
N LEU A 45 -14.15 14.05 -3.76
CA LEU A 45 -14.66 14.19 -2.40
C LEU A 45 -13.58 14.58 -1.40
N VAL A 46 -12.35 14.07 -1.53
CA VAL A 46 -11.26 14.43 -0.61
C VAL A 46 -10.58 15.74 -1.03
N LEU A 47 -10.36 15.97 -2.33
CA LEU A 47 -9.59 17.12 -2.82
C LEU A 47 -10.40 18.40 -3.02
N LYS A 48 -11.70 18.30 -3.32
CA LYS A 48 -12.55 19.48 -3.61
C LYS A 48 -13.57 19.78 -2.51
N TRP A 49 -13.92 18.81 -1.67
CA TRP A 49 -14.92 19.00 -0.62
C TRP A 49 -14.29 19.05 0.77
N SER A 50 -14.40 20.20 1.44
CA SER A 50 -13.74 20.48 2.72
C SER A 50 -14.11 19.49 3.84
N VAL A 51 -15.37 19.05 3.88
CA VAL A 51 -15.84 18.05 4.86
C VAL A 51 -15.16 16.70 4.62
N GLY A 52 -15.02 16.28 3.36
CA GLY A 52 -14.33 15.03 3.01
C GLY A 52 -12.87 15.03 3.47
N PHE A 53 -12.14 16.12 3.20
CA PHE A 53 -10.78 16.29 3.71
C PHE A 53 -10.71 16.27 5.25
N GLN A 54 -11.59 16.99 5.94
CA GLN A 54 -11.59 17.04 7.40
C GLN A 54 -11.85 15.67 8.03
N VAL A 55 -12.81 14.90 7.51
CA VAL A 55 -13.08 13.54 7.97
C VAL A 55 -11.84 12.67 7.83
N MET A 56 -11.18 12.69 6.66
CA MET A 56 -9.97 11.91 6.42
C MET A 56 -8.82 12.34 7.34
N LYS A 57 -8.63 13.64 7.52
CA LYS A 57 -7.61 14.19 8.43
C LYS A 57 -7.85 13.75 9.87
N SER A 58 -9.10 13.76 10.34
CA SER A 58 -9.46 13.32 11.69
C SER A 58 -9.14 11.84 11.90
N VAL A 59 -9.38 10.98 10.90
CA VAL A 59 -9.02 9.55 11.00
C VAL A 59 -7.50 9.36 11.06
N SER A 60 -6.73 10.05 10.23
CA SER A 60 -5.26 9.99 10.31
C SER A 60 -4.72 10.50 11.65
N GLN A 61 -5.31 11.56 12.21
CA GLN A 61 -4.94 12.04 13.55
C GLN A 61 -5.30 11.02 14.65
N ALA A 62 -6.38 10.27 14.50
CA ALA A 62 -6.71 9.20 15.44
C ALA A 62 -5.68 8.05 15.37
N LEU A 63 -5.21 7.70 14.17
CA LEU A 63 -4.13 6.71 14.00
C LEU A 63 -2.79 7.23 14.57
N GLN A 64 -2.49 8.52 14.42
CA GLN A 64 -1.31 9.11 15.06
C GLN A 64 -1.38 9.00 16.58
N LYS A 65 -2.53 9.30 17.20
CA LYS A 65 -2.72 9.12 18.65
C LYS A 65 -2.51 7.66 19.09
N LEU A 66 -2.91 6.70 18.26
CA LEU A 66 -2.63 5.29 18.52
C LEU A 66 -1.13 4.98 18.50
N THR A 67 -0.38 5.57 17.56
CA THR A 67 1.08 5.53 17.56
C THR A 67 1.65 6.17 18.81
N ASP A 68 1.09 7.29 19.28
CA ASP A 68 1.55 7.94 20.51
C ASP A 68 1.34 7.04 21.75
N PHE A 69 0.23 6.30 21.84
CA PHE A 69 0.06 5.27 22.89
C PHE A 69 1.04 4.10 22.74
N THR A 70 1.39 3.74 21.51
CA THR A 70 2.42 2.71 21.25
C THR A 70 3.79 3.18 21.70
N ASN A 71 4.08 4.47 21.58
CA ASN A 71 5.35 5.06 22.00
C ASN A 71 5.55 4.93 23.51
N GLU A 72 4.49 5.04 24.33
CA GLU A 72 4.57 4.80 25.78
C GLU A 72 5.02 3.35 26.08
N GLY A 73 4.40 2.37 25.43
CA GLY A 73 4.78 0.96 25.57
C GLY A 73 6.20 0.69 25.06
N THR A 74 6.60 1.33 23.95
CA THR A 74 7.93 1.21 23.38
C THR A 74 8.99 1.83 24.30
N SER A 75 8.71 3.00 24.86
CA SER A 75 9.58 3.70 25.81
C SER A 75 9.78 2.87 27.08
N PHE A 76 8.73 2.20 27.56
CA PHE A 76 8.84 1.29 28.69
C PHE A 76 9.76 0.08 28.41
N VAL A 77 9.62 -0.55 27.23
CA VAL A 77 10.38 -1.77 26.88
C VAL A 77 11.83 -1.47 26.50
N PHE A 78 12.07 -0.42 25.71
CA PHE A 78 13.39 -0.11 25.15
C PHE A 78 14.11 1.03 25.87
N GLY A 79 13.45 1.70 26.81
CA GLY A 79 14.04 2.76 27.63
C GLY A 79 14.63 3.89 26.78
N SER A 80 15.84 4.30 27.13
CA SER A 80 16.54 5.40 26.46
C SER A 80 16.94 5.11 25.01
N LEU A 81 16.81 3.87 24.53
CA LEU A 81 17.06 3.56 23.11
C LEU A 81 15.98 4.17 22.19
N PHE A 82 14.79 4.45 22.72
CA PHE A 82 13.70 5.05 21.97
C PHE A 82 13.65 6.57 22.22
N GLY A 83 13.64 7.36 21.15
CA GLY A 83 13.55 8.82 21.22
C GLY A 83 14.87 9.54 21.56
N GLN A 84 15.99 8.84 21.58
CA GLN A 84 17.31 9.46 21.75
C GLN A 84 17.60 10.42 20.57
N ASP A 85 17.97 11.66 20.87
CA ASP A 85 18.33 12.73 19.92
C ASP A 85 17.28 13.05 18.83
N ASN A 86 15.99 12.80 19.10
CA ASN A 86 14.92 12.88 18.10
C ASN A 86 15.19 12.05 16.83
N SER A 87 16.01 11.00 16.92
CA SER A 87 16.32 10.13 15.81
C SER A 87 15.16 9.16 15.52
N PHE A 88 14.77 9.06 14.25
CA PHE A 88 13.78 8.08 13.81
C PHE A 88 14.46 6.73 13.58
N VAL A 89 14.12 5.74 14.40
CA VAL A 89 14.63 4.38 14.30
C VAL A 89 13.48 3.47 13.87
N PHE A 90 13.46 3.03 12.61
CA PHE A 90 12.37 2.21 12.06
C PHE A 90 11.99 1.02 12.96
N ALA A 91 12.98 0.30 13.49
CA ALA A 91 12.78 -0.86 14.35
C ALA A 91 12.04 -0.54 15.66
N LEU A 92 12.12 0.70 16.15
CA LEU A 92 11.48 1.13 17.38
C LEU A 92 10.24 2.00 17.13
N ASN A 93 10.19 2.75 16.02
CA ASN A 93 9.07 3.62 15.69
C ASN A 93 7.95 2.92 14.91
N VAL A 94 8.26 1.83 14.18
CA VAL A 94 7.30 1.19 13.27
C VAL A 94 6.95 -0.23 13.73
N LEU A 95 7.94 -1.07 14.04
CA LEU A 95 7.68 -2.46 14.39
C LEU A 95 6.79 -2.65 15.64
N PRO A 96 6.92 -1.86 16.73
CA PRO A 96 6.03 -1.97 17.89
C PRO A 96 4.57 -1.64 17.59
N VAL A 97 4.30 -0.78 16.60
CA VAL A 97 2.93 -0.43 16.17
C VAL A 97 2.21 -1.67 15.66
N ILE A 98 2.91 -2.56 14.95
CA ILE A 98 2.37 -3.84 14.46
C ILE A 98 1.94 -4.74 15.63
N ILE A 99 2.71 -4.73 16.73
CA ILE A 99 2.42 -5.52 17.94
C ILE A 99 1.13 -5.02 18.61
N VAL A 100 1.04 -3.71 18.84
CA VAL A 100 -0.13 -3.07 19.46
C VAL A 100 -1.38 -3.24 18.59
N LEU A 101 -1.25 -3.06 17.27
CA LEU A 101 -2.35 -3.30 16.33
C LEU A 101 -2.80 -4.76 16.35
N GLY A 102 -1.88 -5.71 16.42
CA GLY A 102 -2.21 -7.12 16.62
C GLY A 102 -3.05 -7.34 17.87
N ALA A 103 -2.66 -6.73 18.98
CA ALA A 103 -3.39 -6.81 20.25
C ALA A 103 -4.82 -6.23 20.14
N ILE A 104 -4.97 -5.07 19.51
CA ILE A 104 -6.27 -4.41 19.30
C ILE A 104 -7.15 -5.25 18.38
N ILE A 105 -6.61 -5.75 17.28
CA ILE A 105 -7.37 -6.57 16.32
C ILE A 105 -7.81 -7.87 16.99
N GLY A 106 -6.96 -8.51 17.79
CA GLY A 106 -7.33 -9.67 18.60
C GLY A 106 -8.53 -9.38 19.51
N ALA A 107 -8.51 -8.25 20.22
CA ALA A 107 -9.63 -7.82 21.06
C ALA A 107 -10.91 -7.56 20.26
N LEU A 108 -10.82 -6.79 19.16
CA LEU A 108 -11.95 -6.43 18.32
C LEU A 108 -12.58 -7.66 17.64
N TYR A 109 -11.75 -8.64 17.30
CA TYR A 109 -12.21 -9.90 16.74
C TYR A 109 -12.95 -10.76 17.77
N TYR A 110 -12.42 -10.86 18.99
CA TYR A 110 -13.09 -11.52 20.12
C TYR A 110 -14.44 -10.87 20.45
N LEU A 111 -14.51 -9.53 20.41
CA LEU A 111 -15.71 -8.74 20.64
C LEU A 111 -16.70 -8.71 19.44
N ARG A 112 -16.35 -9.34 18.32
CA ARG A 112 -17.12 -9.38 17.08
C ARG A 112 -17.29 -8.06 16.32
N VAL A 113 -16.47 -7.06 16.63
CA VAL A 113 -16.51 -5.76 15.93
C VAL A 113 -16.04 -5.91 14.49
N ILE A 114 -14.99 -6.70 14.25
CA ILE A 114 -14.47 -6.95 12.89
C ILE A 114 -15.52 -7.61 12.00
N GLN A 115 -16.23 -8.62 12.49
CA GLN A 115 -17.26 -9.34 11.75
C GLN A 115 -18.42 -8.41 11.38
N PHE A 116 -18.80 -7.51 12.29
CA PHE A 116 -19.82 -6.49 12.05
C PHE A 116 -19.37 -5.51 10.97
N LEU A 117 -18.15 -4.96 11.08
CA LEU A 117 -17.57 -4.08 10.07
C LEU A 117 -17.47 -4.76 8.71
N VAL A 118 -17.09 -6.05 8.69
CA VAL A 118 -16.96 -6.81 7.45
C VAL A 118 -18.29 -6.94 6.73
N ASP A 119 -19.36 -7.20 7.46
CA ASP A 119 -20.66 -7.38 6.84
C ASP A 119 -21.22 -6.08 6.26
N ILE A 120 -21.01 -4.95 6.94
CA ILE A 120 -21.49 -3.63 6.49
C ILE A 120 -20.63 -3.12 5.33
N ILE A 121 -19.33 -2.93 5.57
CA ILE A 121 -18.43 -2.30 4.59
C ILE A 121 -18.22 -3.23 3.40
N GLY A 122 -17.96 -4.51 3.69
CA GLY A 122 -17.82 -5.54 2.67
C GLY A 122 -19.11 -5.72 1.88
N GLY A 123 -20.29 -5.63 2.52
CA GLY A 123 -21.58 -5.67 1.85
C GLY A 123 -21.80 -4.49 0.89
N ALA A 124 -21.47 -3.26 1.32
CA ALA A 124 -21.62 -2.06 0.50
C ALA A 124 -20.69 -2.09 -0.73
N LEU A 125 -19.41 -2.39 -0.54
CA LEU A 125 -18.44 -2.46 -1.62
C LEU A 125 -18.69 -3.66 -2.55
N LYS A 126 -19.07 -4.82 -2.03
CA LYS A 126 -19.56 -5.96 -2.83
C LYS A 126 -20.73 -5.56 -3.70
N TRP A 127 -21.73 -4.87 -3.13
CA TRP A 127 -22.90 -4.43 -3.88
C TRP A 127 -22.51 -3.49 -5.02
N LEU A 128 -21.50 -2.65 -4.85
CA LEU A 128 -21.00 -1.76 -5.90
C LEU A 128 -20.16 -2.50 -6.96
N LEU A 129 -19.10 -3.19 -6.53
CA LEU A 129 -18.02 -3.70 -7.36
C LEU A 129 -18.23 -5.14 -7.83
N GLY A 130 -19.12 -5.91 -7.21
CA GLY A 130 -19.34 -7.33 -7.50
C GLY A 130 -18.23 -8.26 -7.00
N THR A 131 -17.41 -7.78 -6.06
CA THR A 131 -16.33 -8.52 -5.38
C THR A 131 -16.83 -9.31 -4.17
N SER A 132 -16.01 -10.20 -3.62
CA SER A 132 -16.38 -10.91 -2.39
C SER A 132 -16.37 -10.00 -1.17
N LYS A 133 -17.08 -10.39 -0.10
CA LYS A 133 -17.14 -9.57 1.14
C LYS A 133 -15.76 -9.33 1.74
N VAL A 134 -14.89 -10.34 1.77
CA VAL A 134 -13.60 -10.25 2.46
C VAL A 134 -12.61 -9.36 1.71
N GLU A 135 -12.49 -9.49 0.39
CA GLU A 135 -11.61 -8.60 -0.39
C GLU A 135 -12.14 -7.16 -0.44
N SER A 136 -13.44 -6.98 -0.29
CA SER A 136 -14.06 -5.65 -0.18
C SER A 136 -13.72 -4.97 1.14
N VAL A 137 -13.71 -5.73 2.25
CA VAL A 137 -13.23 -5.18 3.53
C VAL A 137 -11.76 -4.93 3.51
N TRP A 138 -11.00 -5.85 2.92
CA TRP A 138 -9.58 -5.65 2.71
C TRP A 138 -9.31 -4.29 2.04
N ALA A 139 -10.03 -3.98 0.95
CA ALA A 139 -9.91 -2.71 0.27
C ALA A 139 -10.17 -1.51 1.20
N ALA A 140 -11.17 -1.58 2.07
CA ALA A 140 -11.41 -0.52 3.06
C ALA A 140 -10.32 -0.45 4.15
N THR A 141 -9.79 -1.59 4.57
CA THR A 141 -8.73 -1.70 5.58
C THR A 141 -7.44 -1.02 5.09
N VAL A 142 -7.06 -1.26 3.83
CA VAL A 142 -5.81 -0.75 3.26
C VAL A 142 -5.83 0.75 2.93
N ILE A 143 -6.94 1.45 3.21
CA ILE A 143 -6.97 2.91 3.24
C ILE A 143 -6.14 3.43 4.42
N PHE A 144 -6.14 2.68 5.53
CA PHE A 144 -5.66 3.15 6.84
C PHE A 144 -4.52 2.31 7.39
N LEU A 145 -4.51 1.01 7.09
CA LEU A 145 -3.50 0.08 7.57
C LEU A 145 -2.56 -0.33 6.45
N GLY A 146 -1.29 -0.52 6.80
CA GLY A 146 -0.28 -0.92 5.84
C GLY A 146 -0.29 -2.42 5.52
N GLN A 147 0.51 -2.82 4.53
CA GLN A 147 0.65 -4.21 4.08
C GLN A 147 1.03 -5.23 5.16
N SER A 148 1.70 -4.79 6.24
CA SER A 148 2.09 -5.63 7.37
C SER A 148 0.96 -5.81 8.40
N GLU A 149 0.08 -4.82 8.51
CA GLU A 149 -0.95 -4.73 9.55
C GLU A 149 -2.31 -5.20 9.03
N ALA A 150 -2.65 -4.81 7.81
CA ALA A 150 -3.91 -5.16 7.16
C ALA A 150 -4.21 -6.68 7.16
N PRO A 151 -3.22 -7.60 6.98
CA PRO A 151 -3.44 -9.04 7.09
C PRO A 151 -4.11 -9.50 8.38
N LEU A 152 -3.86 -8.81 9.50
CA LEU A 152 -4.43 -9.17 10.80
C LEU A 152 -5.96 -9.01 10.81
N VAL A 153 -6.50 -8.02 10.09
CA VAL A 153 -7.95 -7.75 10.04
C VAL A 153 -8.73 -8.89 9.38
N ILE A 154 -8.11 -9.56 8.40
CA ILE A 154 -8.73 -10.68 7.68
C ILE A 154 -8.08 -12.04 7.96
N GLN A 155 -7.20 -12.12 8.97
CA GLN A 155 -6.42 -13.31 9.31
C GLN A 155 -7.24 -14.62 9.29
N PRO A 156 -8.44 -14.69 9.90
CA PRO A 156 -9.23 -15.93 9.94
C PRO A 156 -9.72 -16.40 8.56
N TYR A 157 -9.76 -15.50 7.59
CA TYR A 157 -10.28 -15.75 6.25
C TYR A 157 -9.19 -16.04 5.22
N LEU A 158 -7.93 -15.66 5.50
CA LEU A 158 -6.80 -15.78 4.59
C LEU A 158 -6.62 -17.20 4.02
N LYS A 159 -6.88 -18.23 4.84
CA LYS A 159 -6.80 -19.64 4.42
C LYS A 159 -7.84 -20.03 3.37
N LYS A 160 -9.00 -19.38 3.38
CA LYS A 160 -10.17 -19.69 2.54
C LYS A 160 -10.30 -18.79 1.31
N LEU A 161 -9.43 -17.78 1.17
CA LEU A 161 -9.45 -16.91 0.00
C LEU A 161 -9.11 -17.71 -1.27
N THR A 162 -9.84 -17.48 -2.35
CA THR A 162 -9.44 -17.95 -3.68
C THR A 162 -8.10 -17.34 -4.07
N ARG A 163 -7.53 -17.81 -5.19
CA ARG A 163 -6.29 -17.23 -5.69
C ARG A 163 -6.45 -15.76 -6.10
N SER A 164 -7.57 -15.39 -6.72
CA SER A 164 -7.83 -14.01 -7.15
C SER A 164 -8.11 -13.09 -5.95
N GLU A 165 -8.82 -13.57 -4.93
CA GLU A 165 -9.02 -12.81 -3.69
C GLU A 165 -7.71 -12.59 -2.94
N LEU A 166 -6.86 -13.62 -2.80
CA LEU A 166 -5.53 -13.46 -2.20
C LEU A 166 -4.68 -12.46 -3.00
N PHE A 167 -4.69 -12.57 -4.33
CA PHE A 167 -3.97 -11.65 -5.20
C PHE A 167 -4.47 -10.19 -5.07
N THR A 168 -5.78 -10.00 -4.90
CA THR A 168 -6.39 -8.70 -4.63
C THR A 168 -5.92 -8.16 -3.29
N CYS A 169 -5.86 -9.01 -2.26
CA CYS A 169 -5.34 -8.61 -0.96
C CYS A 169 -3.86 -8.18 -1.05
N MET A 170 -3.03 -8.99 -1.71
CA MET A 170 -1.63 -8.69 -1.94
C MET A 170 -1.42 -7.38 -2.72
N THR A 171 -2.18 -7.19 -3.80
CA THR A 171 -2.14 -5.96 -4.61
C THR A 171 -2.53 -4.74 -3.78
N GLY A 172 -3.61 -4.83 -2.99
CA GLY A 172 -4.04 -3.76 -2.10
C GLY A 172 -3.00 -3.42 -1.05
N GLY A 173 -2.33 -4.43 -0.48
CA GLY A 173 -1.21 -4.20 0.44
C GLY A 173 -0.10 -3.37 -0.19
N PHE A 174 0.36 -3.73 -1.40
CA PHE A 174 1.39 -2.97 -2.10
C PHE A 174 0.92 -1.58 -2.54
N ALA A 175 -0.34 -1.43 -2.95
CA ALA A 175 -0.88 -0.13 -3.34
C ALA A 175 -1.00 0.82 -2.14
N SER A 176 -1.22 0.28 -0.94
CA SER A 176 -1.52 1.04 0.28
C SER A 176 -0.35 1.80 0.86
N VAL A 177 -0.68 2.74 1.73
CA VAL A 177 0.21 3.38 2.70
C VAL A 177 -0.45 3.28 4.07
N ALA A 178 0.35 3.20 5.13
CA ALA A 178 -0.17 3.14 6.48
C ALA A 178 -0.54 4.56 6.95
N GLY A 179 -1.62 4.70 7.71
CA GLY A 179 -2.02 5.98 8.27
C GLY A 179 -0.95 6.61 9.17
N SER A 180 -0.14 5.78 9.81
CA SER A 180 1.04 6.18 10.60
C SER A 180 2.16 6.76 9.73
N THR A 181 2.35 6.26 8.49
CA THR A 181 3.41 6.75 7.60
C THR A 181 3.01 8.00 6.82
N LEU A 182 1.71 8.26 6.62
CA LEU A 182 1.20 9.47 5.96
C LEU A 182 1.74 10.76 6.59
N ILE A 183 1.79 10.83 7.92
CA ILE A 183 2.33 12.01 8.62
C ILE A 183 3.82 12.14 8.35
N GLY A 184 4.57 11.04 8.36
CA GLY A 184 6.00 11.02 8.01
C GLY A 184 6.26 11.57 6.62
N TYR A 185 5.51 11.12 5.60
CA TYR A 185 5.63 11.66 4.25
C TYR A 185 5.26 13.14 4.17
N SER A 186 4.28 13.58 4.96
CA SER A 186 3.90 14.99 5.01
C SER A 186 4.99 15.88 5.60
N LEU A 187 5.75 15.38 6.58
CA LEU A 187 6.93 16.07 7.11
C LEU A 187 8.07 16.16 6.09
N LEU A 188 8.12 15.22 5.14
CA LEU A 188 9.04 15.25 4.00
C LEU A 188 8.53 16.13 2.84
N GLY A 189 7.47 16.93 3.05
CA GLY A 189 6.99 17.92 2.09
C GLY A 189 5.83 17.47 1.20
N ALA A 190 5.39 16.22 1.28
CA ALA A 190 4.22 15.76 0.53
C ALA A 190 2.92 16.36 1.10
N PRO A 191 2.06 17.01 0.29
CA PRO A 191 0.82 17.59 0.80
C PRO A 191 -0.10 16.51 1.41
N LEU A 192 -0.47 16.68 2.68
CA LEU A 192 -1.30 15.71 3.41
C LEU A 192 -2.66 15.45 2.74
N GLU A 193 -3.23 16.46 2.11
CA GLU A 193 -4.47 16.35 1.32
C GLU A 193 -4.35 15.36 0.15
N TYR A 194 -3.21 15.35 -0.54
CA TYR A 194 -2.94 14.42 -1.63
C TYR A 194 -2.67 13.02 -1.11
N LEU A 195 -1.93 12.90 -0.01
CA LEU A 195 -1.67 11.62 0.64
C LEU A 195 -2.95 10.94 1.13
N LEU A 196 -3.85 11.70 1.79
CA LEU A 196 -5.15 11.22 2.24
C LEU A 196 -6.04 10.79 1.07
N ALA A 197 -6.08 11.58 0.00
CA ALA A 197 -6.84 11.23 -1.20
C ALA A 197 -6.28 9.97 -1.87
N ALA A 198 -4.95 9.82 -1.96
CA ALA A 198 -4.30 8.64 -2.50
C ALA A 198 -4.66 7.37 -1.71
N SER A 199 -4.61 7.43 -0.38
CA SER A 199 -5.03 6.34 0.51
C SER A 199 -6.45 5.85 0.22
N VAL A 200 -7.41 6.78 0.08
CA VAL A 200 -8.80 6.40 -0.20
C VAL A 200 -8.97 5.82 -1.60
N MET A 201 -8.27 6.36 -2.59
CA MET A 201 -8.31 5.85 -3.96
C MET A 201 -7.68 4.46 -4.10
N ASN A 202 -6.71 4.11 -3.26
CA ASN A 202 -6.06 2.78 -3.26
C ASN A 202 -7.06 1.64 -3.02
N ALA A 203 -8.16 1.89 -2.31
CA ALA A 203 -9.19 0.88 -2.05
C ALA A 203 -9.87 0.37 -3.35
N PRO A 204 -10.64 1.19 -4.09
CA PRO A 204 -11.23 0.75 -5.35
C PRO A 204 -10.17 0.54 -6.45
N GLY A 205 -9.07 1.29 -6.43
CA GLY A 205 -7.99 1.15 -7.40
C GLY A 205 -7.31 -0.21 -7.36
N SER A 206 -6.99 -0.71 -6.16
CA SER A 206 -6.33 -2.01 -6.03
C SER A 206 -7.25 -3.16 -6.43
N ILE A 207 -8.56 -3.08 -6.12
CA ILE A 207 -9.56 -4.03 -6.63
C ILE A 207 -9.60 -4.00 -8.16
N LEU A 208 -9.71 -2.81 -8.75
CA LEU A 208 -9.79 -2.66 -10.20
C LEU A 208 -8.60 -3.31 -10.89
N VAL A 209 -7.39 -2.93 -10.48
CA VAL A 209 -6.16 -3.36 -11.15
C VAL A 209 -5.91 -4.85 -10.88
N ALA A 210 -6.15 -5.33 -9.66
CA ALA A 210 -6.04 -6.75 -9.34
C ALA A 210 -7.01 -7.61 -10.14
N LYS A 211 -8.30 -7.22 -10.23
CA LYS A 211 -9.31 -7.97 -10.96
C LYS A 211 -9.20 -7.83 -12.47
N ALA A 212 -8.56 -6.77 -12.97
CA ALA A 212 -8.19 -6.67 -14.38
C ALA A 212 -7.09 -7.69 -14.74
N LEU A 213 -6.03 -7.80 -13.92
CA LEU A 213 -4.89 -8.67 -14.20
C LEU A 213 -5.14 -10.14 -13.81
N MET A 214 -5.83 -10.39 -12.70
CA MET A 214 -6.18 -11.72 -12.20
C MET A 214 -7.67 -11.79 -11.84
N PRO A 215 -8.56 -11.92 -12.84
CA PRO A 215 -9.99 -12.00 -12.61
C PRO A 215 -10.39 -13.22 -11.78
N GLU A 216 -11.54 -13.13 -11.11
CA GLU A 216 -12.09 -14.23 -10.33
C GLU A 216 -12.55 -15.36 -11.25
N THR A 217 -12.05 -16.58 -11.01
CA THR A 217 -12.45 -17.78 -11.76
C THR A 217 -13.05 -18.85 -10.85
N GLU A 218 -12.96 -18.66 -9.54
CA GLU A 218 -13.39 -19.60 -8.52
C GLU A 218 -14.62 -19.03 -7.78
N LYS A 219 -15.43 -19.89 -7.18
CA LYS A 219 -16.56 -19.44 -6.36
C LYS A 219 -16.07 -19.17 -4.94
N SER A 220 -16.20 -17.93 -4.48
CA SER A 220 -15.83 -17.57 -3.11
C SER A 220 -16.63 -18.36 -2.08
N GLU A 221 -15.94 -19.02 -1.15
CA GLU A 221 -16.56 -19.74 -0.02
C GLU A 221 -17.03 -18.79 1.10
N LEU A 222 -16.60 -17.52 1.04
CA LEU A 222 -16.69 -16.56 2.13
C LEU A 222 -17.86 -15.57 2.00
N ASP A 223 -18.66 -15.72 0.95
CA ASP A 223 -19.75 -14.80 0.64
C ASP A 223 -21.00 -14.97 1.52
N ALA A 224 -21.15 -16.10 2.22
CA ALA A 224 -22.34 -16.46 2.99
C ALA A 224 -22.16 -16.48 4.53
N SER A 225 -20.94 -16.62 5.07
CA SER A 225 -20.73 -17.06 6.47
C SER A 225 -19.75 -16.22 7.29
N VAL A 226 -19.41 -15.00 6.87
CA VAL A 226 -18.42 -14.17 7.60
C VAL A 226 -18.80 -13.96 9.08
N ARG A 227 -20.11 -13.82 9.38
CA ARG A 227 -20.62 -13.69 10.76
C ARG A 227 -20.46 -14.95 11.63
N ASP A 228 -20.27 -16.10 11.00
CA ASP A 228 -20.15 -17.39 11.69
C ASP A 228 -18.71 -17.67 12.12
N VAL A 229 -17.74 -16.91 11.62
CA VAL A 229 -16.34 -17.03 12.03
C VAL A 229 -16.15 -16.32 13.37
N ARG A 230 -15.92 -17.13 14.40
CA ARG A 230 -15.76 -16.69 15.79
C ARG A 230 -14.34 -16.98 16.26
N ASP A 231 -13.86 -16.17 17.20
CA ASP A 231 -12.73 -16.59 18.02
C ASP A 231 -13.19 -17.75 18.92
N THR A 232 -12.68 -18.94 18.63
CA THR A 232 -12.93 -20.15 19.44
C THR A 232 -11.75 -20.50 20.33
N GLU A 233 -10.61 -19.83 20.15
CA GLU A 233 -9.37 -20.18 20.82
C GLU A 233 -9.15 -19.37 22.09
N SER A 234 -9.47 -18.07 22.05
CA SER A 234 -9.33 -17.18 23.20
C SER A 234 -10.38 -17.45 24.26
N LYS A 235 -9.96 -17.57 25.52
CA LYS A 235 -10.88 -17.81 26.65
C LYS A 235 -11.55 -16.55 27.17
N ASN A 236 -10.91 -15.40 27.02
CA ASN A 236 -11.41 -14.08 27.41
C ASN A 236 -10.74 -12.98 26.57
N ILE A 237 -11.16 -11.73 26.76
CA ILE A 237 -10.63 -10.58 26.01
C ILE A 237 -9.12 -10.35 26.26
N VAL A 238 -8.62 -10.62 27.46
CA VAL A 238 -7.19 -10.43 27.78
C VAL A 238 -6.34 -11.47 27.07
N ASP A 239 -6.80 -12.72 27.02
CA ASP A 239 -6.18 -13.79 26.21
C ASP A 239 -6.19 -13.42 24.71
N ALA A 240 -7.30 -12.88 24.20
CA ALA A 240 -7.39 -12.41 22.81
C ALA A 240 -6.39 -11.27 22.50
N ILE A 241 -6.25 -10.30 23.41
CA ILE A 241 -5.23 -9.23 23.31
C ILE A 241 -3.82 -9.84 23.29
N GLY A 242 -3.52 -10.75 24.21
CA GLY A 242 -2.21 -11.40 24.31
C GLY A 242 -1.85 -12.18 23.05
N ARG A 243 -2.78 -13.01 22.54
CA ARG A 243 -2.61 -13.75 21.28
C ARG A 243 -2.41 -12.81 20.09
N GLY A 244 -3.23 -11.76 20.00
CA GLY A 244 -3.11 -10.73 18.98
C GLY A 244 -1.74 -10.05 18.99
N ALA A 245 -1.24 -9.68 20.18
CA ALA A 245 0.09 -9.09 20.34
C ALA A 245 1.20 -10.06 19.91
N MET A 246 1.10 -11.35 20.25
CA MET A 246 2.06 -12.37 19.83
C MET A 246 2.08 -12.57 18.31
N SER A 247 0.90 -12.61 17.66
CA SER A 247 0.82 -12.64 16.19
C SER A 247 1.42 -11.38 15.56
N GLY A 248 1.12 -10.20 16.11
CA GLY A 248 1.75 -8.95 15.68
C GLY A 248 3.27 -8.95 15.84
N GLY A 249 3.78 -9.49 16.96
CA GLY A 249 5.22 -9.65 17.22
C GLY A 249 5.92 -10.57 16.22
N GLN A 250 5.29 -11.70 15.85
CA GLN A 250 5.83 -12.59 14.81
C GLN A 250 5.95 -11.87 13.47
N ILE A 251 4.93 -11.08 13.09
CA ILE A 251 4.99 -10.25 11.87
C ILE A 251 6.10 -9.21 11.99
N ALA A 252 6.18 -8.48 13.10
CA ALA A 252 7.18 -7.44 13.33
C ALA A 252 8.62 -7.97 13.17
N VAL A 253 8.93 -9.13 13.75
CA VAL A 253 10.23 -9.79 13.60
C VAL A 253 10.47 -10.20 12.14
N ALA A 254 9.47 -10.82 11.49
CA ALA A 254 9.58 -11.21 10.09
C ALA A 254 9.88 -10.01 9.18
N VAL A 255 9.17 -8.89 9.37
CA VAL A 255 9.38 -7.65 8.63
C VAL A 255 10.78 -7.09 8.87
N GLY A 256 11.24 -7.03 10.13
CA GLY A 256 12.58 -6.56 10.47
C GLY A 256 13.69 -7.37 9.79
N CYS A 257 13.63 -8.70 9.88
CA CYS A 257 14.62 -9.58 9.22
C CYS A 257 14.63 -9.41 7.70
N LEU A 258 13.46 -9.29 7.09
CA LEU A 258 13.29 -9.21 5.65
C LEU A 258 13.77 -7.86 5.09
N LEU A 259 13.54 -6.76 5.80
CA LEU A 259 14.07 -5.45 5.44
C LEU A 259 15.60 -5.41 5.45
N ILE A 260 16.23 -5.92 6.52
CA ILE A 260 17.69 -5.97 6.64
C ILE A 260 18.29 -6.72 5.44
N ALA A 261 17.77 -7.91 5.13
CA ALA A 261 18.28 -8.73 4.05
C ALA A 261 18.14 -8.04 2.68
N PHE A 262 16.95 -7.52 2.35
CA PHE A 262 16.71 -6.96 1.03
C PHE A 262 17.40 -5.61 0.80
N ILE A 263 17.43 -4.73 1.80
CA ILE A 263 18.13 -3.43 1.68
C ILE A 263 19.63 -3.66 1.52
N ALA A 264 20.22 -4.57 2.28
CA ALA A 264 21.64 -4.92 2.13
C ALA A 264 21.93 -5.50 0.73
N MET A 265 21.08 -6.38 0.20
CA MET A 265 21.24 -6.93 -1.15
C MET A 265 21.13 -5.85 -2.23
N ILE A 266 20.15 -4.95 -2.14
CA ILE A 266 19.99 -3.84 -3.10
C ILE A 266 21.20 -2.92 -3.06
N SER A 267 21.66 -2.53 -1.86
CA SER A 267 22.86 -1.70 -1.71
C SER A 267 24.11 -2.36 -2.32
N MET A 268 24.28 -3.67 -2.13
CA MET A 268 25.36 -4.43 -2.74
C MET A 268 25.27 -4.42 -4.27
N LEU A 269 24.08 -4.59 -4.84
CA LEU A 269 23.87 -4.54 -6.30
C LEU A 269 24.15 -3.14 -6.86
N SER A 270 23.68 -2.07 -6.19
CA SER A 270 23.97 -0.69 -6.60
C SER A 270 25.47 -0.40 -6.56
N ALA A 271 26.21 -0.90 -5.56
CA ALA A 271 27.67 -0.74 -5.49
C ALA A 271 28.40 -1.48 -6.63
N ILE A 272 27.96 -2.70 -6.97
CA ILE A 272 28.49 -3.45 -8.11
C ILE A 272 28.26 -2.69 -9.41
N LEU A 273 27.06 -2.13 -9.61
CA LEU A 273 26.72 -1.34 -10.78
C LEU A 273 27.55 -0.07 -10.90
N GLY A 274 27.79 0.64 -9.79
CA GLY A 274 28.68 1.80 -9.77
C GLY A 274 30.13 1.44 -10.17
N GLY A 275 30.63 0.29 -9.69
CA GLY A 275 31.95 -0.22 -10.09
C GLY A 275 32.05 -0.54 -11.58
N ILE A 276 30.99 -1.11 -12.17
CA ILE A 276 30.91 -1.34 -13.63
C ILE A 276 30.81 -0.01 -14.37
N GLY A 277 29.99 0.93 -13.89
CA GLY A 277 29.84 2.27 -14.47
C GLY A 277 31.17 3.01 -14.57
N GLY A 278 32.03 2.88 -13.55
CA GLY A 278 33.38 3.45 -13.58
C GLY A 278 34.26 2.94 -14.74
N TRP A 279 34.06 1.70 -15.22
CA TRP A 279 34.77 1.20 -16.41
C TRP A 279 34.36 1.94 -17.70
N PHE A 280 33.19 2.55 -17.71
CA PHE A 280 32.65 3.35 -18.82
C PHE A 280 32.72 4.86 -18.56
N GLY A 281 33.45 5.31 -17.52
CA GLY A 281 33.56 6.72 -17.13
C GLY A 281 32.28 7.29 -16.52
N GLN A 282 31.45 6.44 -15.92
CA GLN A 282 30.16 6.78 -15.32
C GLN A 282 30.09 6.31 -13.86
N ASP A 283 30.81 6.99 -12.97
CA ASP A 283 30.95 6.59 -11.56
C ASP A 283 29.64 6.70 -10.75
N ASN A 284 28.63 7.41 -11.27
CA ASN A 284 27.36 7.67 -10.60
C ASN A 284 26.24 6.67 -10.97
N TRP A 285 26.56 5.53 -11.58
CA TRP A 285 25.55 4.53 -11.88
C TRP A 285 25.06 3.86 -10.59
N SER A 286 23.76 3.97 -10.35
CA SER A 286 23.05 3.22 -9.31
C SER A 286 21.83 2.52 -9.91
N LEU A 287 21.33 1.50 -9.21
CA LEU A 287 20.14 0.77 -9.65
C LEU A 287 18.93 1.71 -9.71
N GLU A 288 18.83 2.64 -8.76
CA GLU A 288 17.76 3.62 -8.65
C GLU A 288 17.84 4.69 -9.74
N GLY A 289 19.05 5.11 -10.13
CA GLY A 289 19.24 6.11 -11.19
C GLY A 289 18.89 5.57 -12.58
N LEU A 290 19.33 4.34 -12.90
CA LEU A 290 18.93 3.64 -14.12
C LEU A 290 17.43 3.34 -14.13
N VAL A 291 16.95 2.86 -12.98
CA VAL A 291 15.58 2.97 -12.43
C VAL A 291 14.76 4.14 -13.00
N GLY A 292 15.18 5.31 -12.52
CA GLY A 292 14.54 6.59 -12.74
C GLY A 292 14.49 7.01 -14.20
N LEU A 293 15.58 6.79 -14.93
CA LEU A 293 15.64 7.12 -16.35
C LEU A 293 14.64 6.28 -17.18
N LEU A 294 14.45 5.01 -16.81
CA LEU A 294 13.43 4.15 -17.42
C LEU A 294 12.01 4.57 -17.05
N PHE A 295 11.82 5.21 -15.91
CA PHE A 295 10.52 5.72 -15.48
C PHE A 295 10.21 7.15 -15.93
N SER A 296 11.14 7.89 -16.53
CA SER A 296 10.84 9.21 -17.12
C SER A 296 9.70 9.18 -18.15
N PRO A 297 9.66 8.24 -19.11
CA PRO A 297 8.53 8.12 -20.03
C PRO A 297 7.21 7.77 -19.32
N LEU A 298 7.28 6.99 -18.24
CA LEU A 298 6.11 6.66 -17.42
C LEU A 298 5.61 7.87 -16.65
N ALA A 299 6.51 8.67 -16.05
CA ALA A 299 6.17 9.92 -15.37
C ALA A 299 5.48 10.89 -16.33
N TRP A 300 6.02 11.05 -17.54
CA TRP A 300 5.33 11.79 -18.59
C TRP A 300 3.96 11.16 -18.90
N LEU A 301 3.88 9.84 -19.11
CA LEU A 301 2.62 9.17 -19.46
C LEU A 301 1.49 9.39 -18.42
N ILE A 302 1.80 9.43 -17.12
CA ILE A 302 0.83 9.70 -16.05
C ILE A 302 0.48 11.20 -15.92
N GLY A 303 1.09 12.08 -16.71
CA GLY A 303 0.68 13.48 -16.84
C GLY A 303 1.72 14.51 -16.38
N VAL A 304 2.94 14.12 -16.01
CA VAL A 304 4.00 15.08 -15.65
C VAL A 304 4.48 15.83 -16.90
N PRO A 305 4.71 17.16 -16.86
CA PRO A 305 5.39 17.88 -17.93
C PRO A 305 6.75 17.26 -18.26
N TRP A 306 7.14 17.25 -19.54
CA TRP A 306 8.38 16.61 -19.97
C TRP A 306 9.62 17.16 -19.23
N ASP A 307 9.64 18.46 -18.96
CA ASP A 307 10.73 19.14 -18.26
C ASP A 307 10.95 18.61 -16.83
N HIS A 308 9.90 18.09 -16.18
CA HIS A 308 9.96 17.48 -14.85
C HIS A 308 9.94 15.95 -14.90
N ALA A 309 9.72 15.34 -16.06
CA ALA A 309 9.52 13.89 -16.17
C ALA A 309 10.74 13.10 -15.73
N SER A 310 11.96 13.58 -15.98
CA SER A 310 13.18 12.92 -15.51
C SER A 310 13.32 12.91 -13.99
N LEU A 311 12.98 14.04 -13.36
CA LEU A 311 13.07 14.21 -11.91
C LEU A 311 11.96 13.42 -11.19
N VAL A 312 10.73 13.44 -11.72
CA VAL A 312 9.67 12.59 -11.16
C VAL A 312 9.94 11.10 -11.42
N GLY A 313 10.53 10.77 -12.57
CA GLY A 313 11.00 9.43 -12.89
C GLY A 313 11.99 8.90 -11.84
N SER A 314 12.97 9.71 -11.41
CA SER A 314 13.90 9.32 -10.36
C SER A 314 13.23 9.03 -9.02
N PHE A 315 12.26 9.84 -8.58
CA PHE A 315 11.53 9.56 -7.34
C PHE A 315 10.76 8.23 -7.42
N ILE A 316 10.11 7.96 -8.57
CA ILE A 316 9.41 6.68 -8.79
C ILE A 316 10.40 5.52 -8.80
N GLY A 317 11.60 5.71 -9.36
CA GLY A 317 12.68 4.74 -9.37
C GLY A 317 13.17 4.40 -7.97
N GLU A 318 13.53 5.42 -7.18
CA GLU A 318 13.94 5.28 -5.78
C GLU A 318 12.87 4.58 -4.94
N LYS A 319 11.60 4.97 -5.11
CA LYS A 319 10.47 4.32 -4.46
C LYS A 319 10.39 2.85 -4.80
N THR A 320 10.49 2.50 -6.08
CA THR A 320 10.28 1.13 -6.55
C THR A 320 11.43 0.20 -6.16
N ILE A 321 12.67 0.69 -6.22
CA ILE A 321 13.86 -0.09 -5.90
C ILE A 321 14.09 -0.16 -4.39
N ILE A 322 14.12 0.98 -3.71
CA ILE A 322 14.43 1.06 -2.27
C ILE A 322 13.14 1.02 -1.46
N ASN A 323 12.48 2.17 -1.31
CA ASN A 323 11.21 2.37 -0.64
C ASN A 323 10.69 3.80 -0.83
N GLU A 324 9.42 4.00 -0.51
CA GLU A 324 8.73 5.27 -0.65
C GLU A 324 9.24 6.38 0.27
N PHE A 325 9.83 6.06 1.45
CA PHE A 325 10.43 7.07 2.31
C PHE A 325 11.61 7.76 1.61
N VAL A 326 12.49 6.99 0.96
CA VAL A 326 13.60 7.55 0.20
C VAL A 326 13.08 8.40 -0.96
N GLY A 327 12.11 7.88 -1.72
CA GLY A 327 11.48 8.65 -2.79
C GLY A 327 10.84 9.95 -2.31
N TYR A 328 10.22 9.96 -1.12
CA TYR A 328 9.65 11.17 -0.53
C TYR A 328 10.71 12.15 0.00
N THR A 329 11.84 11.67 0.52
CA THR A 329 12.95 12.55 0.93
C THR A 329 13.49 13.31 -0.27
N SER A 330 13.85 12.61 -1.35
CA SER A 330 14.36 13.24 -2.58
C SER A 330 13.32 14.17 -3.22
N PHE A 331 12.04 13.78 -3.18
CA PHE A 331 10.93 14.64 -3.60
C PHE A 331 10.86 15.94 -2.77
N GLY A 332 10.95 15.83 -1.44
CA GLY A 332 10.90 16.97 -0.52
C GLY A 332 12.03 17.96 -0.73
N GLU A 333 13.25 17.46 -0.94
CA GLU A 333 14.44 18.27 -1.24
C GLU A 333 14.32 19.04 -2.56
N ASN A 334 13.52 18.52 -3.51
CA ASN A 334 13.36 19.06 -4.85
C ASN A 334 11.99 19.71 -5.10
N ILE A 335 11.15 19.85 -4.08
CA ILE A 335 9.76 20.30 -4.25
C ILE A 335 9.66 21.71 -4.84
N SER A 336 10.63 22.58 -4.54
CA SER A 336 10.73 23.94 -5.08
C SER A 336 11.01 24.00 -6.59
N ASN A 337 11.51 22.90 -7.16
CA ASN A 337 11.81 22.77 -8.59
C ASN A 337 10.64 22.20 -9.40
N LEU A 338 9.50 21.90 -8.76
CA LEU A 338 8.34 21.27 -9.38
C LEU A 338 7.16 22.23 -9.48
N ASP A 339 6.44 22.18 -10.60
CA ASP A 339 5.17 22.87 -10.72
C ASP A 339 4.07 22.18 -9.86
N PRO A 340 2.98 22.87 -9.49
CA PRO A 340 1.94 22.32 -8.62
C PRO A 340 1.33 21.01 -9.13
N LYS A 341 1.24 20.82 -10.45
CA LYS A 341 0.71 19.59 -11.04
C LYS A 341 1.71 18.44 -10.88
N SER A 342 3.01 18.68 -11.04
CA SER A 342 4.05 17.66 -10.76
C SER A 342 4.12 17.30 -9.28
N ILE A 343 3.95 18.25 -8.37
CA ILE A 343 3.88 18.00 -6.92
C ILE A 343 2.73 17.02 -6.61
N MET A 344 1.54 17.31 -7.14
CA MET A 344 0.37 16.45 -6.96
C MET A 344 0.61 15.05 -7.54
N ILE A 345 1.00 14.94 -8.81
CA ILE A 345 1.19 13.64 -9.47
C ILE A 345 2.26 12.80 -8.76
N SER A 346 3.39 13.41 -8.39
CA SER A 346 4.44 12.74 -7.62
C SER A 346 3.94 12.22 -6.28
N THR A 347 3.16 13.02 -5.55
CA THR A 347 2.59 12.58 -4.26
C THR A 347 1.73 11.33 -4.42
N PHE A 348 0.89 11.25 -5.44
CA PHE A 348 0.07 10.05 -5.68
C PHE A 348 0.89 8.86 -6.21
N ALA A 349 1.89 9.12 -7.04
CA ALA A 349 2.75 8.09 -7.62
C ALA A 349 3.60 7.37 -6.56
N LEU A 350 4.05 8.14 -5.55
CA LEU A 350 4.86 7.66 -4.44
C LEU A 350 4.03 7.04 -3.31
N ALA A 351 2.74 7.37 -3.20
CA ALA A 351 1.84 6.89 -2.14
C ALA A 351 1.44 5.41 -2.27
N GLY A 352 2.41 4.51 -2.08
CA GLY A 352 2.20 3.08 -1.93
C GLY A 352 3.46 2.31 -1.57
N PHE A 353 3.30 1.18 -0.90
CA PHE A 353 4.38 0.24 -0.55
C PHE A 353 4.86 -0.66 -1.70
N ALA A 354 4.57 -0.31 -2.96
CA ALA A 354 4.97 -1.10 -4.11
C ALA A 354 6.47 -0.94 -4.42
N ASN A 355 7.31 -1.65 -3.65
CA ASN A 355 8.77 -1.64 -3.75
C ASN A 355 9.38 -3.03 -3.51
N ILE A 356 10.58 -3.29 -4.01
CA ILE A 356 11.16 -4.65 -4.01
C ILE A 356 11.30 -5.20 -2.58
N SER A 357 11.68 -4.36 -1.62
CA SER A 357 11.80 -4.78 -0.21
C SER A 357 10.45 -5.20 0.40
N SER A 358 9.34 -4.63 -0.07
CA SER A 358 7.99 -4.96 0.39
C SER A 358 7.51 -6.35 -0.03
N ILE A 359 8.08 -6.95 -1.08
CA ILE A 359 7.82 -8.37 -1.41
C ILE A 359 8.09 -9.24 -0.19
N ALA A 360 9.22 -8.97 0.45
CA ALA A 360 9.68 -9.68 1.61
C ALA A 360 8.72 -9.44 2.78
N ILE A 361 8.38 -8.18 3.08
CA ILE A 361 7.39 -7.79 4.11
C ILE A 361 6.07 -8.55 3.92
N GLN A 362 5.54 -8.58 2.70
CA GLN A 362 4.25 -9.20 2.43
C GLN A 362 4.29 -10.74 2.54
N ILE A 363 5.38 -11.38 2.10
CA ILE A 363 5.61 -12.81 2.32
C ILE A 363 5.74 -13.11 3.82
N GLY A 364 6.41 -12.24 4.58
CA GLY A 364 6.53 -12.33 6.02
C GLY A 364 5.18 -12.22 6.73
N ALA A 365 4.40 -11.19 6.41
CA ALA A 365 3.12 -10.92 7.04
C ALA A 365 2.06 -11.99 6.71
N LEU A 366 1.79 -12.24 5.43
CA LEU A 366 0.79 -13.24 5.03
C LEU A 366 1.27 -14.66 5.31
N GLY A 367 2.54 -14.96 5.04
CA GLY A 367 3.12 -16.29 5.27
C GLY A 367 3.39 -16.60 6.75
N GLY A 368 3.48 -15.59 7.63
CA GLY A 368 3.51 -15.77 9.07
C GLY A 368 2.13 -16.13 9.64
N LEU A 369 1.07 -15.57 9.06
CA LEU A 369 -0.32 -15.83 9.47
C LEU A 369 -0.89 -17.13 8.89
N VAL A 370 -0.53 -17.47 7.64
CA VAL A 370 -0.98 -18.70 6.95
C VAL A 370 0.22 -19.43 6.33
N PRO A 371 1.04 -20.12 7.15
CA PRO A 371 2.26 -20.78 6.69
C PRO A 371 2.06 -21.74 5.52
N GLU A 372 0.92 -22.43 5.44
CA GLU A 372 0.58 -23.36 4.35
C GLU A 372 0.43 -22.68 2.99
N ARG A 373 0.11 -21.37 2.97
CA ARG A 373 0.00 -20.57 1.73
C ARG A 373 1.24 -19.73 1.44
N ARG A 374 2.27 -19.77 2.30
CA ARG A 374 3.51 -18.99 2.13
C ARG A 374 4.13 -19.15 0.74
N GLY A 375 4.15 -20.38 0.21
CA GLY A 375 4.68 -20.66 -1.12
C GLY A 375 3.86 -20.06 -2.27
N GLU A 376 2.54 -19.96 -2.10
CA GLU A 376 1.65 -19.29 -3.06
C GLU A 376 1.85 -17.77 -3.03
N VAL A 377 1.90 -17.18 -1.82
CA VAL A 377 2.20 -15.75 -1.62
C VAL A 377 3.54 -15.40 -2.26
N ALA A 378 4.60 -16.17 -2.01
CA ALA A 378 5.92 -15.93 -2.60
C ALA A 378 5.91 -15.96 -4.13
N LYS A 379 5.14 -16.87 -4.74
CA LYS A 379 5.00 -16.95 -6.22
C LYS A 379 4.22 -15.78 -6.81
N LEU A 380 3.23 -15.25 -6.07
CA LEU A 380 2.38 -14.16 -6.54
C LEU A 380 2.98 -12.78 -6.28
N ALA A 381 3.83 -12.63 -5.27
CA ALA A 381 4.30 -11.34 -4.76
C ALA A 381 4.95 -10.43 -5.83
N PRO A 382 5.81 -10.91 -6.74
CA PRO A 382 6.37 -10.03 -7.78
C PRO A 382 5.30 -9.44 -8.72
N ILE A 383 4.32 -10.25 -9.12
CA ILE A 383 3.23 -9.80 -10.00
C ILE A 383 2.28 -8.88 -9.22
N ALA A 384 1.98 -9.22 -7.96
CA ALA A 384 1.15 -8.38 -7.09
C ALA A 384 1.81 -7.02 -6.80
N LEU A 385 3.14 -6.96 -6.66
CA LEU A 385 3.88 -5.70 -6.53
C LEU A 385 3.71 -4.84 -7.75
N MET A 386 3.93 -5.39 -8.96
CA MET A 386 3.75 -4.63 -10.20
C MET A 386 2.31 -4.14 -10.38
N THR A 387 1.36 -4.89 -9.86
CA THR A 387 -0.07 -4.53 -9.85
C THR A 387 -0.36 -3.43 -8.82
N GLY A 388 0.24 -3.49 -7.63
CA GLY A 388 0.17 -2.41 -6.64
C GLY A 388 0.81 -1.12 -7.16
N PHE A 389 1.96 -1.23 -7.82
CA PHE A 389 2.63 -0.12 -8.51
C PHE A 389 1.72 0.50 -9.58
N ALA A 390 1.12 -0.32 -10.44
CA ALA A 390 0.17 0.15 -11.45
C ALA A 390 -1.05 0.84 -10.82
N THR A 391 -1.48 0.44 -9.62
CA THR A 391 -2.54 1.12 -8.87
C THR A 391 -2.13 2.54 -8.49
N ASN A 392 -0.92 2.74 -7.96
CA ASN A 392 -0.43 4.08 -7.62
C ASN A 392 -0.29 4.95 -8.88
N MET A 393 0.25 4.40 -9.96
CA MET A 393 0.37 5.12 -11.24
C MET A 393 -0.99 5.49 -11.83
N LEU A 394 -1.98 4.59 -11.73
CA LEU A 394 -3.35 4.85 -12.17
C LEU A 394 -3.99 5.97 -11.34
N ASN A 395 -3.83 5.96 -10.01
CA ASN A 395 -4.31 7.02 -9.14
C ASN A 395 -3.68 8.38 -9.51
N ALA A 396 -2.36 8.40 -9.72
CA ALA A 396 -1.62 9.59 -10.13
C ALA A 396 -2.10 10.13 -11.50
N ALA A 397 -2.34 9.24 -12.47
CA ALA A 397 -2.87 9.62 -13.77
C ALA A 397 -4.30 10.18 -13.69
N ILE A 398 -5.16 9.61 -12.82
CA ILE A 398 -6.53 10.09 -12.60
C ILE A 398 -6.52 11.50 -12.05
N VAL A 399 -5.81 11.76 -10.94
CA VAL A 399 -5.76 13.12 -10.37
C VAL A 399 -5.07 14.11 -11.29
N GLY A 400 -4.13 13.63 -12.11
CA GLY A 400 -3.51 14.34 -13.23
C GLY A 400 -4.50 14.92 -14.25
N VAL A 401 -5.72 14.38 -14.30
CA VAL A 401 -6.83 14.81 -15.17
C VAL A 401 -7.92 15.55 -14.38
N VAL A 402 -8.36 15.01 -13.24
CA VAL A 402 -9.62 15.44 -12.59
C VAL A 402 -9.46 16.50 -11.51
N ALA A 403 -8.27 16.65 -10.93
CA ALA A 403 -8.05 17.55 -9.80
C ALA A 403 -7.58 18.97 -10.21
N MET A 404 -7.33 19.20 -11.50
CA MET A 404 -6.77 20.46 -12.07
C MET A 404 -7.78 21.47 -12.56
#